data_AF-A0A5C4Q5S7-F1
#
_entry.id   AF-A0A5C4Q5S7-F1
#
_cell.length_a   1.000
_cell.length_b   1.000
_cell.length_c   1.000
_cell.angle_alpha   90.00
_cell.angle_beta   90.00
_cell.angle_gamma   90.00
#
_symmetry.space_group_name_H-M   'P 1'
#
loop_
_entity.id
_entity.type
_entity.pdbx_description
1 polymer ?
#
loop_
_entity_poly.entity_id
_entity_poly.type
_entity_poly.pdbx_seq_one_letter_code
_entity_poly.pdbx_strand_id
1 'polypeptide(L)'
;MAKQEADCITLDLFHNLPKVGRPKTNPLSREQQARINKRNQLRRDRASGLKRVELKLHSEIIERLQQLADEYNLSRAQLIENVLNEYLEQQQK
;
A
#
# COMPACT_ATOMS: atom_id res chain seq x y z
N MET A 1 -25.75 -30.03 13.79
CA MET A 1 -25.75 -29.50 12.41
C MET A 1 -24.59 -28.53 12.28
N ALA A 2 -23.66 -28.79 11.36
CA ALA A 2 -22.45 -28.00 11.20
C ALA A 2 -22.80 -26.61 10.66
N LYS A 3 -22.52 -25.54 11.44
CA LYS A 3 -22.56 -24.17 10.93
C LYS A 3 -21.36 -23.99 10.01
N GLN A 4 -21.62 -23.84 8.72
CA GLN A 4 -20.61 -23.42 7.76
C GLN A 4 -20.38 -21.91 7.98
N GLU A 5 -19.27 -21.54 8.62
CA GLU A 5 -19.01 -20.16 9.09
C GLU A 5 -18.46 -19.19 8.02
N ALA A 6 -18.17 -19.64 6.81
CA ALA A 6 -17.55 -18.76 5.81
C ALA A 6 -17.92 -19.18 4.38
N ASP A 7 -19.16 -18.94 4.01
CA ASP A 7 -19.55 -19.01 2.60
C ASP A 7 -19.18 -17.68 1.93
N CYS A 8 -17.93 -17.55 1.49
CA CYS A 8 -17.37 -16.31 0.92
C CYS A 8 -17.77 -16.06 -0.53
N ILE A 9 -18.50 -16.98 -1.16
CA ILE A 9 -18.81 -16.99 -2.60
C ILE A 9 -20.27 -16.58 -2.85
N THR A 10 -21.15 -16.82 -1.88
CA THR A 10 -22.58 -16.51 -1.96
C THR A 10 -22.79 -15.01 -1.75
N LEU A 11 -23.38 -14.32 -2.74
CA LEU A 11 -23.79 -12.92 -2.62
C LEU A 11 -24.74 -12.76 -1.41
N ASP A 12 -24.28 -12.04 -0.38
CA ASP A 12 -25.11 -11.73 0.80
C ASP A 12 -26.24 -10.76 0.39
N LEU A 13 -27.39 -11.32 0.03
CA LEU A 13 -28.62 -10.59 -0.32
C LEU A 13 -29.10 -9.66 0.80
N PHE A 14 -28.59 -9.82 2.02
CA PHE A 14 -28.96 -9.06 3.20
C PHE A 14 -27.84 -8.16 3.71
N HIS A 15 -26.79 -7.90 2.92
CA HIS A 15 -25.70 -6.98 3.29
C HIS A 15 -26.21 -5.59 3.70
N ASN A 16 -27.27 -5.12 3.05
CA ASN A 16 -27.86 -3.80 3.31
C ASN A 16 -28.85 -3.78 4.48
N LEU A 17 -29.20 -4.95 5.04
CA LEU A 17 -30.10 -5.01 6.19
C LEU A 17 -29.31 -4.80 7.50
N PRO A 18 -29.82 -3.97 8.42
CA PRO A 18 -29.21 -3.81 9.73
C PRO A 18 -29.31 -5.12 10.52
N LYS A 19 -28.16 -5.73 10.85
CA LYS A 19 -28.10 -6.90 11.75
C LYS A 19 -28.32 -6.43 13.18
N VAL A 20 -29.42 -6.87 13.80
CA VAL A 20 -29.81 -6.51 15.18
C VAL A 20 -28.65 -6.85 16.13
N GLY A 21 -28.21 -5.87 16.93
CA GLY A 21 -27.21 -6.07 18.00
C GLY A 21 -25.73 -5.96 17.59
N ARG A 22 -25.38 -5.85 16.31
CA ARG A 22 -23.98 -5.57 15.91
C ARG A 22 -23.82 -4.10 15.54
N PRO A 23 -23.22 -3.24 16.39
CA PRO A 23 -22.87 -1.89 15.96
C PRO A 23 -21.96 -1.99 14.73
N LYS A 24 -22.15 -1.11 13.74
CA LYS A 24 -21.26 -1.03 12.59
C LYS A 24 -19.84 -0.89 13.12
N THR A 25 -18.97 -1.85 12.79
CA THR A 25 -17.57 -1.90 13.26
C THR A 25 -16.80 -0.62 12.94
N ASN A 26 -17.28 0.18 12.00
CA ASN A 26 -16.87 1.55 11.82
C ASN A 26 -18.11 2.41 11.46
N PRO A 27 -18.37 3.52 12.18
CA PRO A 27 -19.53 4.38 11.92
C PRO A 27 -19.47 5.12 10.58
N LEU A 28 -18.30 5.17 9.94
CA LEU A 28 -18.06 5.86 8.67
C LEU A 28 -18.32 4.96 7.47
N SER A 29 -18.78 5.56 6.37
CA SER A 29 -18.89 4.85 5.09
C SER A 29 -17.50 4.43 4.56
N ARG A 30 -17.45 3.42 3.69
CA ARG A 30 -16.19 2.94 3.10
C ARG A 30 -15.42 4.04 2.36
N GLU A 31 -16.13 4.93 1.69
CA GLU A 31 -15.54 6.08 0.99
C GLU A 31 -14.92 7.08 1.97
N GLN A 32 -15.60 7.39 3.07
CA GLN A 32 -15.07 8.26 4.13
C GLN A 32 -13.84 7.64 4.80
N GLN A 33 -13.88 6.34 5.06
CA GLN A 33 -12.72 5.59 5.59
C GLN A 33 -11.51 5.69 4.66
N ALA A 34 -11.70 5.48 3.36
CA ALA A 34 -10.62 5.57 2.38
C ALA A 34 -9.98 6.97 2.36
N ARG A 35 -10.80 8.03 2.43
CA ARG A 35 -10.33 9.42 2.52
C ARG A 35 -9.49 9.69 3.78
N ILE A 36 -9.97 9.24 4.93
CA ILE A 36 -9.26 9.41 6.22
C ILE A 36 -7.96 8.62 6.22
N ASN A 37 -7.98 7.36 5.76
CA ASN A 37 -6.79 6.51 5.69
C ASN A 37 -5.71 7.14 4.80
N LYS A 38 -6.09 7.66 3.62
CA LYS A 38 -5.16 8.37 2.73
C LYS A 38 -4.60 9.64 3.38
N ARG A 39 -5.43 10.41 4.08
CA ARG A 39 -4.96 11.59 4.81
C ARG A 39 -3.96 11.22 5.92
N ASN A 40 -4.24 10.16 6.66
CA ASN A 40 -3.36 9.67 7.73
C ASN A 40 -2.05 9.13 7.18
N GLN A 41 -2.07 8.44 6.03
CA GLN A 41 -0.88 8.03 5.31
C GLN A 41 -0.02 9.24 4.95
N LEU A 42 -0.58 10.25 4.27
CA LEU A 42 0.16 11.46 3.90
C LEU A 42 0.71 12.23 5.11
N ARG A 43 -0.01 12.24 6.23
CA ARG A 43 0.48 12.84 7.49
C ARG A 43 1.68 12.07 8.05
N ARG A 44 1.63 10.74 8.07
CA ARG A 44 2.74 9.89 8.51
C ARG A 44 3.96 10.10 7.62
N ASP A 45 3.78 10.04 6.31
CA ASP A 45 4.87 10.22 5.34
C ASP A 45 5.55 11.57 5.52
N ARG A 46 4.76 12.64 5.69
CA ARG A 46 5.28 13.99 5.97
C ARG A 46 6.04 14.07 7.29
N ALA A 47 5.54 13.44 8.35
CA ALA A 47 6.19 13.42 9.66
C ALA A 47 7.53 12.66 9.61
N SER A 48 7.62 11.61 8.79
CA SER A 48 8.85 10.86 8.51
C SER A 48 9.79 11.56 7.52
N GLY A 49 9.45 12.76 7.04
CA GLY A 49 10.26 13.49 6.06
C GLY A 49 10.24 12.91 4.64
N LEU A 50 9.39 11.92 4.37
CA LEU A 50 9.31 11.25 3.07
C LEU A 50 8.69 12.18 2.02
N LYS A 51 9.32 12.23 0.85
CA LYS A 51 8.82 12.94 -0.33
C LYS A 51 8.74 11.97 -1.50
N ARG A 52 7.66 12.10 -2.28
CA ARG A 52 7.47 11.29 -3.48
C ARG A 52 8.15 11.96 -4.67
N VAL A 53 8.97 11.19 -5.38
CA VAL A 53 9.56 11.58 -6.67
C VAL A 53 8.88 10.76 -7.76
N GLU A 54 8.34 11.43 -8.77
CA GLU A 54 7.70 10.77 -9.92
C GLU A 54 8.61 10.90 -11.14
N LEU A 55 8.99 9.77 -11.73
CA LEU A 55 9.94 9.69 -12.84
C LEU A 55 9.34 8.87 -13.98
N LYS A 56 9.56 9.31 -15.22
CA LYS A 56 9.27 8.53 -16.42
C LYS A 56 10.56 7.90 -16.91
N LEU A 57 10.60 6.57 -16.96
CA LEU A 57 11.75 5.79 -17.38
C LEU A 57 11.33 4.85 -18.51
N HIS A 58 12.30 4.41 -19.31
CA HIS A 58 12.07 3.36 -20.30
C HIS A 58 11.70 2.04 -19.61
N SER A 59 10.83 1.25 -20.23
CA SER A 59 10.35 -0.03 -19.68
C SER A 59 11.50 -0.99 -19.39
N GLU A 60 12.48 -1.06 -20.28
CA GLU A 60 13.67 -1.92 -20.13
C GLU A 60 14.45 -1.63 -18.84
N ILE A 61 14.56 -0.36 -18.45
CA ILE A 61 15.25 0.03 -17.21
C ILE A 61 14.44 -0.45 -15.99
N ILE A 62 13.12 -0.32 -16.05
CA ILE A 62 12.22 -0.75 -14.97
C ILE A 62 12.29 -2.27 -14.78
N GLU A 63 12.35 -3.03 -15.87
CA GLU A 63 12.48 -4.49 -15.86
C GLU A 63 13.81 -4.93 -15.25
N ARG A 64 14.92 -4.31 -15.65
CA ARG A 64 16.24 -4.59 -15.06
C ARG A 64 16.29 -4.25 -13.57
N LEU A 65 15.71 -3.12 -13.16
CA LEU A 65 15.60 -2.75 -11.74
C LEU A 65 14.76 -3.75 -10.95
N GLN A 66 13.71 -4.30 -11.55
CA GLN A 66 12.88 -5.33 -10.90
C GLN A 66 13.66 -6.62 -10.71
N GLN A 67 14.37 -7.09 -11.74
CA GLN A 67 15.20 -8.31 -11.67
C GLN A 67 16.26 -8.19 -10.58
N LEU A 68 16.99 -7.07 -10.53
CA LEU A 68 17.98 -6.82 -9.48
C LEU A 68 17.34 -6.77 -8.09
N ALA A 69 16.18 -6.12 -7.96
CA ALA A 69 15.48 -6.05 -6.68
C ALA A 69 15.06 -7.44 -6.18
N ASP A 70 14.60 -8.30 -7.09
CA ASP A 70 14.23 -9.68 -6.78
C ASP A 70 15.46 -10.52 -6.39
N GLU A 71 16.60 -10.37 -7.07
CA GLU A 71 17.86 -11.02 -6.71
C GLU A 71 18.34 -10.65 -5.30
N TYR A 72 18.20 -9.37 -4.92
CA TYR A 72 18.58 -8.89 -3.60
C TYR A 72 17.49 -9.09 -2.53
N ASN A 73 16.32 -9.66 -2.87
CA ASN A 73 15.15 -9.76 -1.99
C ASN A 73 14.72 -8.41 -1.39
N LEU A 74 14.85 -7.33 -2.16
CA LEU A 74 14.49 -5.97 -1.77
C LEU A 74 13.27 -5.50 -2.56
N SER A 75 12.54 -4.53 -2.00
CA SER A 75 11.57 -3.82 -2.83
C SER A 75 12.32 -2.93 -3.84
N ARG A 76 11.76 -2.79 -5.03
CA ARG A 76 12.30 -1.89 -6.07
C ARG A 76 12.53 -0.46 -5.56
N ALA A 77 11.70 0.03 -4.64
CA ALA A 77 11.87 1.35 -4.04
C ALA A 77 13.13 1.43 -3.16
N GLN A 78 13.38 0.41 -2.34
CA GLN A 78 14.59 0.32 -1.51
C GLN A 78 15.86 0.20 -2.35
N LEU A 79 15.81 -0.58 -3.44
CA LEU A 79 16.94 -0.67 -4.36
C LEU A 79 17.31 0.70 -4.95
N ILE A 80 16.30 1.46 -5.41
CA ILE A 80 16.52 2.80 -5.96
C ILE A 80 17.08 3.76 -4.89
N GLU A 81 16.58 3.69 -3.66
CA GLU A 81 17.08 4.51 -2.55
C GLU A 81 18.56 4.21 -2.25
N ASN A 82 18.94 2.93 -2.20
CA ASN A 82 20.33 2.52 -1.99
C ASN A 82 21.25 3.04 -3.10
N VAL A 83 20.87 2.84 -4.37
CA VAL A 83 21.65 3.32 -5.52
C VAL A 83 21.83 4.84 -5.49
N LEU A 84 20.80 5.59 -5.12
CA LEU A 84 20.89 7.05 -5.00
C LEU A 84 21.81 7.46 -3.85
N ASN A 85 21.74 6.81 -2.70
CA ASN A 85 22.62 7.09 -1.57
C ASN A 85 24.09 6.79 -1.90
N GLU A 86 24.37 5.63 -2.49
CA GLU A 86 25.73 5.26 -2.92
C GLU A 86 26.30 6.27 -3.92
N TYR A 87 25.51 6.69 -4.91
CA TYR A 87 25.93 7.69 -5.88
C TYR A 87 26.22 9.04 -5.21
N LEU A 88 25.35 9.51 -4.32
CA LEU A 88 25.53 10.78 -3.61
C LEU A 88 26.76 10.77 -2.69
N GLU A 89 27.02 9.66 -2.00
CA GLU A 89 28.21 9.47 -1.17
C GLU A 89 29.51 9.47 -1.99
N GLN A 90 29.48 8.88 -3.19
CA GLN A 90 30.64 8.89 -4.09
C GLN A 90 31.00 10.29 -4.58
N GLN A 91 30.01 11.15 -4.83
CA GLN A 91 30.24 12.52 -5.31
C GLN A 91 30.72 13.49 -4.21
N GLN A 92 30.58 13.11 -2.93
CA GLN A 92 31.03 13.92 -1.79
C GLN A 92 32.49 13.65 -1.40
N LYS A 93 33.11 12.62 -1.98
CA LYS A 93 34.54 12.33 -1.83
C LYS A 93 35.37 13.05 -2.89
#